data_AF-A0A7K3RZ58-F1
#
_entry.id   AF-A0A7K3RZ58-F1
#
_cell.length_a   1.000
_cell.length_b   1.000
_cell.length_c   1.000
_cell.angle_alpha   90.00
_cell.angle_beta   90.00
_cell.angle_gamma   90.00
#
_symmetry.space_group_name_H-M   'P 1'
#
loop_
_entity.id
_entity.type
_entity.pdbx_description
1 polymer ?
#
loop_
_entity_poly.entity_id
_entity_poly.type
_entity_poly.pdbx_seq_one_letter_code
_entity_poly.pdbx_strand_id
1 'polypeptide(L)' 'MSNDDEEPTPHMMIATCRTPHCPMNNIGEIAPFYPNATPPTYRGQCAQCGQTHTDIVPVP' A
#
# COMPACT_ATOMS: atom_id res chain seq x y z
N MET A 1 5.63 -16.35 -28.13
CA MET A 1 5.65 -14.90 -27.90
C MET A 1 5.54 -14.73 -26.40
N SER A 2 6.57 -14.16 -25.77
CA SER A 2 6.57 -13.87 -24.34
C SER A 2 5.33 -13.05 -24.02
N ASN A 3 4.48 -13.57 -23.14
CA ASN A 3 3.42 -12.74 -22.57
C ASN A 3 4.17 -11.77 -21.64
N ASP A 4 4.24 -10.50 -22.02
CA ASP A 4 4.59 -9.40 -21.12
C ASP A 4 3.50 -9.32 -20.02
N ASP A 5 3.53 -10.28 -19.10
CA ASP A 5 2.95 -10.16 -17.78
C ASP A 5 3.93 -9.30 -16.97
N GLU A 6 4.03 -8.03 -17.34
CA GLU A 6 4.85 -7.07 -16.61
C GLU A 6 4.20 -6.94 -15.23
N GLU A 7 4.76 -7.64 -14.24
CA GLU A 7 4.28 -7.58 -12.86
C GLU A 7 4.24 -6.10 -12.45
N PRO A 8 3.14 -5.65 -11.81
CA PRO A 8 2.99 -4.24 -11.48
C PRO A 8 4.19 -3.76 -10.64
N THR A 9 4.92 -2.77 -11.16
CA THR A 9 6.10 -2.25 -10.46
C THR A 9 5.65 -1.53 -9.18
N PRO A 10 6.21 -1.87 -8.01
CA PRO A 10 5.85 -1.20 -6.77
C PRO A 10 6.42 0.23 -6.70
N HIS A 11 5.67 1.15 -6.10
CA HIS A 11 6.08 2.53 -5.88
C HIS A 11 6.25 2.81 -4.39
N MET A 12 7.31 3.55 -4.02
CA MET A 12 7.49 4.01 -2.64
C MET A 12 6.47 5.08 -2.33
N MET A 13 5.59 4.81 -1.38
CA MET A 13 4.50 5.69 -0.97
C MET A 13 4.38 5.66 0.56
N ILE A 14 3.63 6.61 1.12
CA ILE A 14 3.30 6.61 2.54
C ILE A 14 1.86 6.16 2.74
N ALA A 15 1.63 5.29 3.73
CA ALA A 15 0.31 4.93 4.19
C ALA A 15 0.25 4.96 5.71
N THR A 16 -0.91 5.32 6.28
CA THR A 16 -1.11 5.22 7.73
C THR A 16 -1.94 3.98 8.03
N CYS A 17 -1.56 3.19 9.03
CA CYS A 17 -2.49 2.16 9.52
C CYS A 17 -3.57 2.83 10.36
N ARG A 18 -4.85 2.67 10.00
CA ARG A 18 -5.99 3.24 10.74
C ARG A 18 -6.76 2.21 11.55
N THR A 19 -6.21 1.01 11.73
CA THR A 19 -6.86 -0.09 12.43
C THR A 19 -6.73 0.10 13.95
N PRO A 20 -7.86 0.22 14.69
CA PRO A 20 -7.84 0.23 16.15
C PRO A 20 -7.15 -1.02 16.70
N HIS A 21 -6.39 -0.88 17.78
CA HIS A 21 -5.61 -1.95 18.42
C HIS A 21 -4.43 -2.51 17.60
N CYS A 22 -4.14 -1.96 16.41
CA CYS A 22 -2.87 -2.22 15.73
C CYS A 22 -1.73 -1.44 16.43
N PRO A 23 -0.54 -2.03 16.64
CA PRO A 23 0.64 -1.31 17.12
C PRO A 23 1.03 -0.11 16.25
N MET A 24 0.69 -0.17 14.95
CA MET A 24 0.95 0.89 13.96
C MET A 24 -0.22 1.85 13.78
N ASN A 25 -1.26 1.77 14.63
CA ASN A 25 -2.42 2.64 14.49
C ASN A 25 -2.02 4.13 14.57
N ASN A 26 -2.41 4.91 13.56
CA ASN A 26 -2.03 6.30 13.32
C ASN A 26 -0.54 6.55 13.06
N ILE A 27 0.24 5.52 12.74
CA ILE A 27 1.65 5.64 12.33
C ILE A 27 1.73 5.55 10.81
N GLY A 28 2.38 6.55 10.19
CA GLY A 28 2.66 6.59 8.76
C GLY A 28 3.94 5.81 8.43
N GLU A 29 3.86 4.88 7.49
CA GLU A 29 4.97 4.05 7.04
C GLU A 29 5.24 4.28 5.55
N ILE A 30 6.52 4.49 5.20
CA ILE A 30 6.97 4.57 3.81
C ILE A 30 7.37 3.17 3.36
N ALA A 31 6.65 2.64 2.37
CA ALA A 31 6.81 1.26 1.90
C ALA A 31 6.51 1.14 0.39
N PRO A 32 6.91 0.05 -0.26
CA PRO A 32 6.49 -0.25 -1.62
C PRO A 32 5.02 -0.66 -1.68
N PHE A 33 4.22 0.10 -2.45
CA PHE A 33 2.81 -0.18 -2.72
C PHE A 33 2.59 -0.51 -4.19
N TYR A 34 1.67 -1.43 -4.48
CA TYR A 34 1.41 -1.89 -5.84
C TYR A 34 0.28 -1.08 -6.48
N PRO A 35 0.42 -0.65 -7.75
CA PRO A 35 -0.65 0.01 -8.46
C PRO A 35 -1.85 -0.92 -8.63
N ASN A 36 -3.05 -0.37 -8.50
CA ASN A 36 -4.32 -1.08 -8.57
C ASN A 36 -5.17 -0.51 -9.71
N ALA A 37 -5.84 -1.38 -10.47
CA ALA A 37 -6.57 -0.99 -11.67
C ALA A 37 -7.82 -0.14 -11.36
N THR A 38 -8.39 -0.30 -10.17
CA THR A 38 -9.54 0.47 -9.69
C THR A 38 -9.17 1.25 -8.43
N PRO A 39 -9.83 2.39 -8.14
CA PRO A 39 -9.63 3.10 -6.88
C PRO A 39 -9.85 2.20 -5.65
N PRO A 40 -8.99 2.26 -4.62
CA PRO A 40 -7.80 3.13 -4.52
C PRO A 40 -6.70 2.72 -5.51
N THR A 41 -6.07 3.70 -6.16
CA THR A 41 -5.08 3.52 -7.25
C THR A 41 -3.83 2.74 -6.84
N TYR A 42 -3.64 2.54 -5.54
CA TYR A 42 -2.59 1.72 -4.97
C TYR A 42 -3.19 0.81 -3.91
N ARG A 43 -2.56 -0.35 -3.73
CA ARG A 43 -2.93 -1.35 -2.73
C ARG A 43 -1.73 -1.76 -1.89
N GLY A 44 -1.99 -2.03 -0.61
CA GLY A 44 -1.04 -2.62 0.33
C GLY A 44 -1.71 -2.86 1.67
N GLN A 45 -1.06 -3.66 2.51
CA GLN A 45 -1.55 -4.04 3.85
C GLN A 45 -0.50 -3.67 4.89
N CYS A 46 -0.94 -3.29 6.08
CA CYS A 46 -0.05 -3.04 7.20
C CYS A 46 0.63 -4.35 7.60
N ALA A 47 1.96 -4.38 7.65
CA ALA A 47 2.72 -5.57 7.98
C ALA A 47 2.44 -6.10 9.41
N GLN A 48 1.95 -5.25 10.31
CA GLN A 48 1.70 -5.61 11.71
C GLN A 48 0.32 -6.22 11.97
N CYS A 49 -0.74 -5.72 11.33
CA CYS A 49 -2.10 -6.21 11.54
C CYS A 49 -2.74 -6.88 10.32
N GLY A 50 -2.07 -6.85 9.16
CA GLY A 50 -2.57 -7.42 7.90
C GLY A 50 -3.75 -6.68 7.28
N GLN A 51 -4.21 -5.57 7.88
CA GLN A 51 -5.33 -4.80 7.35
C GLN A 51 -4.89 -3.95 6.16
N THR A 52 -5.78 -3.83 5.17
CA THR A 52 -5.57 -3.01 3.98
C THR A 52 -5.44 -1.54 4.34
N HIS A 53 -4.45 -0.85 3.79
CA HIS A 53 -4.34 0.60 3.89
C HIS A 53 -5.39 1.29 3.00
N THR A 54 -6.06 2.28 3.56
CA THR A 54 -7.10 3.06 2.86
C THR A 54 -6.61 4.44 2.40
N ASP A 55 -5.43 4.83 2.85
CA ASP A 55 -4.90 6.19 2.80
C ASP A 55 -3.44 6.18 2.30
N ILE A 56 -3.23 5.43 1.21
CA ILE A 56 -1.95 5.37 0.50
C ILE A 56 -1.81 6.62 -0.37
N VAL A 57 -0.80 7.43 -0.11
CA VAL A 57 -0.51 8.66 -0.86
C VAL A 57 0.95 8.73 -1.28
N PRO A 58 1.29 9.36 -2.41
CA PRO A 58 2.67 9.52 -2.82
C PRO A 58 3.48 10.24 -1.73
N VAL A 59 4.75 9.86 -1.56
CA VAL A 59 5.68 10.67 -0.76
C VAL A 59 5.94 11.99 -1.50
N PRO A 60 5.97 13.13 -0.78
CA PRO A 60 6.26 14.43 -1.39
C PRO A 60 7.69 14.55 -1.92
#